data_AF-A0A972HR96-F1
#
_entry.id   AF-A0A972HR96-F1
#
_cell.length_a   1.000
_cell.length_b   1.000
_cell.length_c   1.000
_cell.angle_alpha   90.00
_cell.angle_beta   90.00
_cell.angle_gamma   90.00
#
_symmetry.space_group_name_H-M   'P 1'
#
loop_
_entity.id
_entity.type
_entity.pdbx_description
1 polymer ?
#
loop_
_entity_poly.entity_id
_entity_poly.type
_entity_poly.pdbx_seq_one_letter_code
_entity_poly.pdbx_strand_id
1 'polypeptide(L)'
;MSTYLIAILIGIFSSLIASFTFIFFLARLRPRIEISSKIAKRIGENQNPEYRIKIINRTPRSIINIKAQLHLMAPVSTPGGIIMTSKEIKLKRDEIMEISRFNKKDPLAGYAFRFVTFENIDEIWQDDTHFFLRFRIHATDSFSGFSRVFVKDYHKKRSSIKEGEFEFGNSLNPDYALEN
;
A
#
# COMPACT_ATOMS: atom_id res chain seq x y z
N MET A 1 52.91 -12.34 -21.23
CA MET A 1 52.06 -13.04 -20.23
C MET A 1 51.21 -12.05 -19.41
N SER A 2 51.76 -10.90 -19.01
CA SER A 2 51.05 -9.83 -18.30
C SER A 2 49.83 -9.25 -19.04
N THR A 3 49.93 -8.99 -20.35
CA THR A 3 48.83 -8.35 -21.12
C THR A 3 47.57 -9.22 -21.20
N TYR A 4 47.72 -10.53 -21.37
CA TYR A 4 46.59 -11.46 -21.41
C TYR A 4 45.89 -11.58 -20.06
N LEU A 5 46.66 -11.61 -18.97
CA LEU A 5 46.11 -11.62 -17.61
C LEU A 5 45.33 -10.32 -17.32
N ILE A 6 45.86 -9.16 -17.72
CA ILE A 6 45.18 -7.87 -17.60
C ILE A 6 43.88 -7.86 -18.41
N ALA A 7 43.89 -8.36 -19.65
CA ALA A 7 42.70 -8.43 -20.48
C ALA A 7 41.60 -9.31 -19.86
N ILE A 8 41.98 -10.47 -19.29
CA ILE A 8 41.07 -11.36 -18.58
C ILE A 8 40.47 -10.65 -17.35
N LEU A 9 41.30 -10.01 -16.53
CA LEU A 9 40.84 -9.28 -15.34
C LEU A 9 39.88 -8.15 -15.72
N ILE A 10 40.19 -7.36 -16.75
CA ILE A 10 39.32 -6.29 -17.23
C ILE A 10 37.97 -6.87 -17.69
N GLY A 11 37.97 -8.00 -18.42
CA GLY A 11 36.73 -8.66 -18.84
C GLY A 11 35.86 -9.08 -17.65
N ILE A 12 36.47 -9.70 -16.63
CA ILE A 12 35.77 -10.11 -15.40
C ILE A 12 35.20 -8.89 -14.67
N PHE A 13 36.00 -7.85 -14.42
CA PHE A 13 35.51 -6.67 -13.71
C PHE A 13 34.46 -5.90 -14.51
N SER A 14 34.61 -5.78 -15.83
CA SER A 14 33.63 -5.12 -16.70
C SER A 14 32.28 -5.84 -16.64
N SER A 15 32.28 -7.18 -16.75
CA SER A 15 31.04 -7.98 -16.67
C SER A 15 30.38 -7.91 -15.29
N LEU A 16 31.16 -7.88 -14.20
CA LEU A 16 30.65 -7.66 -12.84
C LEU A 16 30.00 -6.28 -12.70
N ILE A 17 30.68 -5.21 -13.13
CA ILE A 17 30.17 -3.84 -13.07
C ILE A 17 28.87 -3.71 -13.89
N ALA A 18 28.85 -4.27 -15.10
CA ALA A 18 27.66 -4.28 -15.94
C ALA A 18 26.49 -5.00 -15.25
N SER A 19 26.74 -6.15 -14.63
CA SER A 19 25.73 -6.92 -13.90
C SER A 19 25.17 -6.15 -12.70
N PHE A 20 26.03 -5.52 -11.89
CA PHE A 20 25.58 -4.69 -10.76
C PHE A 20 24.75 -3.50 -11.23
N THR A 21 25.20 -2.82 -12.30
CA THR A 21 24.50 -1.67 -12.88
C THR A 21 23.12 -2.07 -13.38
N PHE A 22 23.02 -3.23 -14.05
CA PHE A 22 21.76 -3.75 -14.57
C PHE A 22 20.79 -4.11 -13.45
N ILE A 23 21.24 -4.82 -12.40
CA ILE A 23 20.40 -5.16 -11.25
C ILE A 23 19.91 -3.90 -10.54
N PHE A 24 20.78 -2.92 -10.36
CA PHE A 24 20.43 -1.65 -9.74
C PHE A 24 19.39 -0.87 -10.57
N PHE A 25 19.50 -0.89 -11.89
CA PHE A 25 18.49 -0.35 -12.79
C PHE A 25 17.14 -1.06 -12.63
N LEU A 26 17.13 -2.40 -12.63
CA LEU A 26 15.90 -3.18 -12.45
C LEU A 26 15.22 -2.94 -11.08
N ALA A 27 16.01 -2.78 -10.01
CA ALA A 27 15.48 -2.50 -8.68
C ALA A 27 14.68 -1.18 -8.63
N ARG A 28 14.97 -0.22 -9.50
CA ARG A 28 14.24 1.06 -9.61
C ARG A 28 12.93 0.96 -10.39
N LEU A 29 12.69 -0.13 -11.12
CA LEU A 29 11.49 -0.32 -11.93
C LEU A 29 10.29 -0.85 -11.11
N ARG A 30 10.50 -1.25 -9.85
CA ARG A 30 9.42 -1.74 -8.99
C ARG A 30 8.48 -0.60 -8.55
N PRO A 31 7.16 -0.87 -8.44
CA PRO A 31 6.20 0.08 -7.90
C PRO A 31 6.60 0.65 -6.55
N ARG A 32 6.18 1.90 -6.30
CA ARG A 32 6.28 2.62 -5.03
C ARG A 32 4.91 3.18 -4.68
N ILE A 33 4.27 2.61 -3.67
CA ILE A 33 2.98 3.06 -3.15
C ILE A 33 3.18 3.45 -1.69
N GLU A 34 2.65 4.61 -1.31
CA GLU A 34 2.49 5.00 0.09
C GLU A 34 1.05 4.74 0.52
N ILE A 35 0.88 4.12 1.68
CA ILE A 35 -0.42 3.84 2.30
C ILE A 35 -0.57 4.77 3.50
N SER A 36 -1.77 5.33 3.71
CA SER A 36 -2.06 6.21 4.84
C SER A 36 -1.73 5.55 6.17
N SER A 37 -1.21 6.34 7.11
CA SER A 37 -0.91 5.85 8.47
C SER A 37 -2.19 5.67 9.31
N LYS A 38 -3.27 6.34 8.91
CA LYS A 38 -4.59 6.32 9.52
C LYS A 38 -5.63 5.83 8.53
N ILE A 39 -6.76 5.40 9.07
CA ILE A 39 -8.02 5.09 8.40
C ILE A 39 -8.95 6.26 8.73
N ALA A 40 -9.49 6.93 7.71
CA ALA A 40 -10.47 7.98 7.93
C ALA A 40 -11.83 7.33 8.17
N LYS A 41 -12.58 7.82 9.16
CA LYS A 41 -13.95 7.40 9.45
C LYS A 41 -14.87 8.60 9.25
N ARG A 42 -16.01 8.36 8.60
CA ARG A 42 -17.10 9.33 8.49
C ARG A 42 -18.44 8.61 8.61
N ILE A 43 -19.48 9.33 9.00
CA ILE A 43 -20.84 8.82 8.89
C ILE A 43 -21.33 9.10 7.47
N GLY A 44 -21.71 8.07 6.73
CA GLY A 44 -22.30 8.20 5.40
C GLY A 44 -23.73 8.73 5.48
N GLU A 45 -24.30 9.06 4.32
CA GLU A 45 -25.66 9.62 4.19
C GLU A 45 -26.74 8.74 4.85
N ASN A 46 -26.55 7.42 4.85
CA ASN A 46 -27.48 6.45 5.44
C ASN A 46 -27.26 6.20 6.94
N GLN A 47 -26.54 7.09 7.64
CA GLN A 47 -26.09 6.91 9.04
C GLN A 47 -25.16 5.72 9.30
N ASN A 48 -24.77 4.99 8.26
CA ASN A 48 -23.81 3.89 8.38
C ASN A 48 -22.37 4.43 8.36
N PRO A 49 -21.46 3.87 9.19
CA PRO A 49 -20.07 4.29 9.19
C PRO A 49 -19.39 3.88 7.87
N GLU A 50 -18.59 4.80 7.33
CA GLU A 50 -17.76 4.60 6.16
C GLU A 50 -16.29 4.77 6.55
N TYR A 51 -15.48 3.77 6.22
CA TYR A 51 -14.04 3.79 6.50
C TYR A 51 -13.25 3.88 5.20
N ARG A 52 -12.23 4.74 5.19
CA ARG A 52 -11.41 5.01 4.01
C ARG A 52 -9.93 4.79 4.32
N ILE A 53 -9.23 4.14 3.40
CA ILE A 53 -7.78 3.99 3.41
C ILE A 53 -7.24 4.65 2.14
N LYS A 54 -6.39 5.66 2.30
CA LYS A 54 -5.84 6.38 1.15
C LYS A 54 -4.48 5.82 0.78
N ILE A 55 -4.25 5.72 -0.53
CA ILE A 55 -2.96 5.40 -1.10
C ILE A 55 -2.52 6.46 -2.08
N ILE A 56 -1.21 6.57 -2.28
CA ILE A 56 -0.58 7.44 -3.27
C ILE A 56 0.41 6.61 -4.08
N ASN A 57 0.24 6.60 -5.40
CA ASN A 57 1.26 6.12 -6.31
C ASN A 57 2.41 7.13 -6.34
N ARG A 58 3.58 6.73 -5.83
CA ARG A 58 4.86 7.47 -5.87
C ARG A 58 5.76 7.02 -7.01
N THR A 59 5.33 6.03 -7.78
CA THR A 59 6.04 5.58 -8.97
C THR A 59 6.01 6.71 -10.00
N PRO A 60 7.11 6.97 -10.73
CA PRO A 60 7.13 7.95 -11.81
C PRO A 60 6.26 7.56 -13.03
N ARG A 61 5.60 6.41 -12.95
CA ARG A 61 4.75 5.79 -13.97
C ARG A 61 3.42 5.36 -13.36
N SER A 62 2.42 5.10 -14.20
CA SER A 62 1.17 4.50 -13.74
C SER A 62 1.43 3.10 -13.20
N ILE A 63 0.61 2.70 -12.23
CA ILE A 63 0.52 1.32 -11.75
C ILE A 63 -0.79 0.72 -12.24
N ILE A 64 -0.78 -0.58 -12.50
CA ILE A 64 -1.92 -1.34 -13.04
C ILE A 64 -2.13 -2.63 -12.27
N ASN A 65 -3.22 -3.34 -12.56
CA ASN A 65 -3.58 -4.63 -11.95
C ASN A 65 -3.55 -4.56 -10.41
N ILE A 66 -4.16 -3.50 -9.88
CA ILE A 66 -4.16 -3.24 -8.44
C ILE A 66 -5.22 -4.12 -7.79
N LYS A 67 -4.81 -4.86 -6.76
CA LYS A 67 -5.71 -5.66 -5.91
C LYS A 67 -5.42 -5.37 -4.46
N ALA A 68 -6.44 -5.02 -3.69
CA ALA A 68 -6.32 -4.69 -2.29
C ALA A 68 -7.17 -5.59 -1.41
N GLN A 69 -6.71 -5.83 -0.18
CA GLN A 69 -7.41 -6.62 0.81
C GLN A 69 -7.26 -5.96 2.18
N LEU A 70 -8.33 -6.00 2.97
CA LEU A 70 -8.32 -5.60 4.36
C LEU A 70 -8.72 -6.80 5.22
N HIS A 71 -7.91 -7.12 6.22
CA HIS A 71 -8.22 -8.21 7.15
C HIS A 71 -8.07 -7.74 8.59
N LEU A 72 -8.93 -8.25 9.47
CA LEU A 72 -8.68 -8.30 10.90
C LEU A 72 -7.83 -9.55 11.19
N MET A 73 -6.67 -9.33 11.79
CA MET A 73 -5.71 -10.36 12.16
C MET A 73 -5.85 -10.63 13.67
N ALA A 74 -6.14 -11.88 14.04
CA ALA A 74 -6.34 -12.27 15.44
C ALA A 74 -5.51 -13.52 15.81
N PRO A 75 -4.75 -13.49 16.92
CA PRO A 75 -4.09 -14.67 17.44
C PRO A 75 -5.12 -15.63 18.06
N VAL A 76 -4.97 -16.92 17.78
CA VAL A 76 -5.82 -17.98 18.35
C VAL A 76 -4.90 -19.04 18.95
N SER A 77 -5.14 -19.37 20.21
CA SER A 77 -4.44 -20.44 20.91
C SER A 77 -4.92 -21.80 20.40
N THR A 78 -3.97 -22.64 20.02
CA THR A 78 -4.19 -24.02 19.61
C THR A 78 -3.32 -24.94 20.48
N PRO A 79 -3.59 -26.25 20.54
CA PRO A 79 -2.80 -27.18 21.37
C PRO A 79 -1.29 -27.20 21.10
N GLY A 80 -0.80 -26.60 20.00
CA GLY A 80 0.61 -26.51 19.64
C GLY A 80 1.22 -25.09 19.67
N GLY A 81 0.48 -24.09 20.17
CA GLY A 81 0.94 -22.69 20.22
C GLY A 81 -0.09 -21.69 19.69
N ILE A 82 0.36 -20.47 19.42
CA ILE A 82 -0.51 -19.38 18.93
C ILE A 82 -0.39 -19.30 17.40
N ILE A 83 -1.52 -19.39 16.71
CA ILE A 83 -1.59 -19.17 15.26
C ILE A 83 -2.28 -17.84 14.95
N MET A 84 -1.96 -17.22 13.81
CA MET A 84 -2.68 -16.04 13.33
C MET A 84 -3.81 -16.45 12.40
N THR A 85 -5.02 -16.06 12.77
CA THR A 85 -6.20 -16.14 11.92
C THR A 85 -6.50 -14.79 11.29
N SER A 86 -7.17 -14.81 10.14
CA SER A 86 -7.56 -13.59 9.42
C SER A 86 -9.03 -13.63 9.04
N LYS A 87 -9.78 -12.59 9.41
CA LYS A 87 -11.14 -12.33 8.93
C LYS A 87 -11.10 -11.21 7.90
N GLU A 88 -11.56 -11.47 6.69
CA GLU A 88 -11.64 -10.44 5.65
C GLU A 88 -12.70 -9.39 6.00
N ILE A 89 -12.38 -8.12 5.74
CA ILE A 89 -13.29 -6.98 5.78
C ILE A 89 -13.41 -6.49 4.34
N LYS A 90 -14.59 -6.64 3.76
CA LYS A 90 -14.83 -6.45 2.33
C LYS A 90 -14.71 -4.97 1.97
N LEU A 91 -13.87 -4.69 0.97
CA LEU A 91 -13.77 -3.36 0.37
C LEU A 91 -14.91 -3.20 -0.65
N LYS A 92 -15.46 -1.98 -0.76
CA LYS A 92 -16.45 -1.61 -1.79
C LYS A 92 -15.90 -1.88 -3.20
N ARG A 93 -14.61 -1.57 -3.37
CA ARG A 93 -13.84 -1.84 -4.58
C ARG A 93 -12.44 -2.25 -4.16
N ASP A 94 -12.12 -3.51 -4.36
CA ASP A 94 -10.87 -4.17 -4.07
C ASP A 94 -9.94 -4.24 -5.30
N GLU A 95 -10.51 -4.24 -6.51
CA GLU A 95 -9.77 -4.26 -7.77
C GLU A 95 -9.85 -2.93 -8.55
N ILE A 96 -8.69 -2.47 -9.02
CA ILE A 96 -8.55 -1.22 -9.79
C ILE A 96 -7.61 -1.47 -10.97
N MET A 97 -8.02 -1.00 -12.14
CA MET A 97 -7.26 -1.20 -13.38
C MET A 97 -5.99 -0.36 -13.43
N GLU A 98 -6.07 0.92 -13.04
CA GLU A 98 -4.96 1.86 -13.12
C GLU A 98 -5.03 2.90 -11.98
N ILE A 99 -3.85 3.30 -11.48
CA ILE A 99 -3.65 4.56 -10.75
C ILE A 99 -2.53 5.32 -11.44
N SER A 100 -2.77 6.58 -11.80
CA SER A 100 -1.87 7.38 -12.62
C SER A 100 -0.53 7.65 -11.93
N ARG A 101 0.49 7.99 -12.72
CA ARG A 101 1.80 8.42 -12.18
C ARG A 101 1.68 9.61 -11.23
N PHE A 102 2.60 9.71 -10.28
CA PHE A 102 2.63 10.85 -9.37
C PHE A 102 2.79 12.19 -10.13
N ASN A 103 1.83 13.09 -9.98
CA ASN A 103 1.92 14.46 -10.49
C ASN A 103 1.18 15.41 -9.56
N LYS A 104 1.89 16.13 -8.70
CA LYS A 104 1.28 17.08 -7.74
C LYS A 104 0.45 18.20 -8.41
N LYS A 105 0.69 18.49 -9.70
CA LYS A 105 -0.04 19.50 -10.47
C LYS A 105 -1.25 18.93 -11.22
N ASP A 106 -1.52 17.63 -11.09
CA ASP A 106 -2.69 16.99 -11.70
C ASP A 106 -3.98 17.51 -11.02
N PRO A 107 -4.87 18.20 -11.75
CA PRO A 107 -6.10 18.76 -11.19
C PRO A 107 -7.08 17.69 -10.72
N LEU A 108 -6.93 16.43 -11.16
CA LEU A 108 -7.78 15.31 -10.75
C LEU A 108 -7.11 14.42 -9.70
N ALA A 109 -5.82 14.63 -9.44
CA ALA A 109 -5.00 13.80 -8.56
C ALA A 109 -5.19 12.29 -8.80
N GLY A 110 -5.17 11.85 -10.07
CA GLY A 110 -5.34 10.45 -10.45
C GLY A 110 -4.26 9.51 -9.89
N TYR A 111 -3.21 10.06 -9.29
CA TYR A 111 -2.17 9.36 -8.55
C TYR A 111 -2.57 8.94 -7.12
N ALA A 112 -3.71 9.42 -6.61
CA ALA A 112 -4.21 9.10 -5.28
C ALA A 112 -5.53 8.33 -5.38
N PHE A 113 -5.71 7.32 -4.53
CA PHE A 113 -6.92 6.51 -4.50
C PHE A 113 -7.35 6.24 -3.06
N ARG A 114 -8.67 6.12 -2.82
CA ARG A 114 -9.24 5.81 -1.51
C ARG A 114 -10.01 4.49 -1.60
N PHE A 115 -9.51 3.46 -0.93
CA PHE A 115 -10.26 2.24 -0.69
C PHE A 115 -11.30 2.49 0.38
N VAL A 116 -12.51 2.02 0.16
CA VAL A 116 -13.66 2.27 1.05
C VAL A 116 -14.20 0.94 1.54
N THR A 117 -14.59 0.86 2.80
CA THR A 117 -15.45 -0.22 3.32
C THR A 117 -16.62 0.38 4.10
N PHE A 118 -17.77 -0.29 4.00
CA PHE A 118 -18.99 0.01 4.75
C PHE A 118 -19.23 -0.98 5.88
N GLU A 119 -18.35 -1.97 6.04
CA GLU A 119 -18.40 -2.83 7.21
C GLU A 119 -18.00 -2.03 8.46
N ASN A 120 -18.75 -2.21 9.54
CA ASN A 120 -18.50 -1.49 10.78
C ASN A 120 -17.22 -2.01 11.46
N ILE A 121 -16.08 -1.37 11.15
CA ILE A 121 -14.78 -1.73 11.73
C ILE A 121 -14.79 -1.61 13.25
N ASP A 122 -15.54 -0.65 13.82
CA ASP A 122 -15.62 -0.50 15.27
C ASP A 122 -16.28 -1.72 15.93
N GLU A 123 -17.32 -2.29 15.31
CA GLU A 123 -17.97 -3.51 15.77
C GLU A 123 -17.16 -4.79 15.47
N ILE A 124 -16.46 -4.84 14.34
CA ILE A 124 -15.67 -6.02 13.94
C ILE A 124 -14.38 -6.14 14.76
N TRP A 125 -13.68 -5.03 15.00
CA TRP A 125 -12.39 -5.03 15.67
C TRP A 125 -12.54 -4.85 17.20
N GLN A 126 -13.27 -5.75 17.86
CA GLN A 126 -13.62 -5.56 19.28
C GLN A 126 -12.42 -5.48 20.23
N ASP A 127 -11.40 -6.32 20.03
CA ASP A 127 -10.15 -6.32 20.80
C ASP A 127 -9.01 -5.70 19.98
N ASP A 128 -8.69 -4.43 20.25
CA ASP A 128 -7.51 -3.76 19.69
C ASP A 128 -6.26 -3.87 20.57
N THR A 129 -6.32 -4.66 21.64
CA THR A 129 -5.15 -5.02 22.44
C THR A 129 -4.30 -6.04 21.70
N HIS A 130 -4.94 -7.10 21.19
CA HIS A 130 -4.29 -8.23 20.54
C HIS A 130 -4.54 -8.32 19.04
N PHE A 131 -5.66 -7.77 18.55
CA PHE A 131 -5.97 -7.83 17.12
C PHE A 131 -5.50 -6.57 16.42
N PHE A 132 -5.19 -6.69 15.14
CA PHE A 132 -4.78 -5.56 14.32
C PHE A 132 -5.38 -5.68 12.92
N LEU A 133 -5.59 -4.55 12.27
CA LEU A 133 -5.99 -4.55 10.86
C LEU A 133 -4.75 -4.62 9.98
N ARG A 134 -4.80 -5.45 8.95
CA ARG A 134 -3.78 -5.54 7.92
C ARG A 134 -4.39 -5.17 6.57
N PHE A 135 -3.95 -4.05 6.03
CA PHE A 135 -4.23 -3.66 4.66
C PHE A 135 -3.10 -4.12 3.76
N ARG A 136 -3.43 -4.86 2.70
CA ARG A 136 -2.48 -5.32 1.68
C ARG A 136 -2.89 -4.78 0.32
N ILE A 137 -1.92 -4.42 -0.48
CA ILE A 137 -2.14 -4.02 -1.86
C ILE A 137 -1.05 -4.60 -2.74
N HIS A 138 -1.48 -5.34 -3.76
CA HIS A 138 -0.67 -5.76 -4.89
C HIS A 138 -0.82 -4.73 -6.00
N ALA A 139 0.28 -4.36 -6.65
CA ALA A 139 0.25 -3.54 -7.86
C ALA A 139 1.41 -3.89 -8.79
N THR A 140 1.22 -3.62 -10.08
CA THR A 140 2.19 -3.86 -11.15
C THR A 140 2.61 -2.54 -11.79
N ASP A 141 3.90 -2.33 -12.03
CA ASP A 141 4.40 -1.18 -12.78
C ASP A 141 4.00 -1.34 -14.25
N SER A 142 3.33 -0.32 -14.82
CA SER A 142 2.76 -0.39 -16.17
C SER A 142 3.78 -0.59 -17.29
N PHE A 143 5.03 -0.22 -17.06
CA PHE A 143 6.08 -0.29 -18.08
C PHE A 143 6.90 -1.58 -17.99
N SER A 144 7.39 -1.91 -16.80
CA SER A 144 8.28 -3.07 -16.59
C SER A 144 7.53 -4.37 -16.32
N GLY A 145 6.25 -4.32 -15.96
CA GLY A 145 5.49 -5.49 -15.51
C GLY A 145 5.92 -6.03 -14.14
N PHE A 146 6.84 -5.35 -13.43
CA PHE A 146 7.24 -5.78 -12.10
C PHE A 146 6.14 -5.48 -11.08
N SER A 147 5.85 -6.49 -10.27
CA SER A 147 4.86 -6.38 -9.21
C SER A 147 5.49 -6.24 -7.84
N ARG A 148 4.75 -5.61 -6.92
CA ARG A 148 5.09 -5.56 -5.50
C ARG A 148 3.82 -5.62 -4.65
N VAL A 149 3.92 -6.31 -3.52
CA VAL A 149 2.91 -6.26 -2.46
C VAL A 149 3.38 -5.27 -1.38
N PHE A 150 2.48 -4.39 -0.97
CA PHE A 150 2.66 -3.46 0.14
C PHE A 150 1.71 -3.86 1.26
N VAL A 151 2.18 -3.72 2.50
CA VAL A 151 1.44 -4.10 3.69
C VAL A 151 1.45 -2.94 4.67
N LYS A 152 0.30 -2.64 5.25
CA LYS A 152 0.16 -1.68 6.34
C LYS A 152 -0.66 -2.29 7.47
N ASP A 153 -0.02 -2.38 8.63
CA ASP A 153 -0.66 -2.85 9.86
C ASP A 153 -1.09 -1.66 10.72
N TYR A 154 -2.26 -1.80 11.34
CA TYR A 154 -2.90 -0.85 12.23
C TYR A 154 -3.21 -1.55 13.56
N HIS A 155 -2.47 -1.20 14.63
CA HIS A 155 -2.46 -1.98 15.87
C HIS A 155 -3.39 -1.47 16.99
N LYS A 156 -3.83 -0.21 16.93
CA LYS A 156 -4.73 0.37 17.96
C LYS A 156 -5.79 1.22 17.29
N LYS A 157 -7.05 1.07 17.65
CA LYS A 157 -8.17 1.84 17.09
C LYS A 157 -7.94 3.33 17.28
N ARG A 158 -7.67 3.77 18.52
CA ARG A 158 -7.48 5.19 18.86
C ARG A 158 -6.38 5.88 18.05
N SER A 159 -5.32 5.15 17.70
CA SER A 159 -4.22 5.71 16.91
C SER A 159 -4.32 5.41 15.43
N SER A 160 -5.23 4.54 14.98
CA SER A 160 -5.33 4.14 13.59
C SER A 160 -6.56 4.72 12.91
N ILE A 161 -7.67 4.88 13.61
CA ILE A 161 -8.91 5.44 13.08
C ILE A 161 -9.00 6.90 13.51
N LYS A 162 -9.24 7.80 12.56
CA LYS A 162 -9.45 9.23 12.80
C LYS A 162 -10.74 9.66 12.11
N GLU A 163 -11.59 10.37 12.82
CA GLU A 163 -12.80 10.98 12.24
C GLU A 163 -12.42 12.06 11.21
N GLY A 164 -13.17 12.13 10.11
CA GLY A 164 -12.98 13.11 9.05
C GLY A 164 -12.70 12.49 7.68
N GLU A 165 -12.08 13.27 6.80
CA GLU A 165 -11.77 12.87 5.43
C GLU A 165 -10.32 13.15 5.05
N PHE A 166 -9.79 12.37 4.12
CA PHE A 166 -8.50 12.70 3.53
C PHE A 166 -8.66 13.89 2.59
N GLU A 167 -7.77 14.86 2.73
CA GLU A 167 -7.67 15.97 1.79
C GLU A 167 -7.45 15.46 0.35
N PHE A 168 -7.77 16.31 -0.61
CA PHE A 168 -7.50 16.04 -2.02
C PHE A 168 -5.98 15.92 -2.29
N GLY A 169 -5.60 15.11 -3.28
CA GLY A 169 -4.21 15.06 -3.73
C GLY A 169 -3.25 14.35 -2.78
N ASN A 170 -2.19 15.05 -2.35
CA ASN A 170 -0.98 14.45 -1.81
C ASN A 170 -0.95 14.17 -0.29
N SER A 171 -2.02 14.49 0.44
CA SER A 171 -2.07 14.28 1.89
C SER A 171 -2.49 12.86 2.25
N LEU A 172 -1.80 12.23 3.21
CA LEU A 172 -2.12 10.91 3.76
C LEU A 172 -2.68 10.97 5.18
N ASN A 173 -2.92 12.17 5.69
CA ASN A 173 -3.56 12.37 6.99
C ASN A 173 -5.03 12.74 6.75
N PRO A 174 -5.97 12.08 7.43
CA PRO A 174 -7.34 12.55 7.50
C PRO A 174 -7.35 13.86 8.29
N ASP A 175 -8.17 14.82 7.90
CA ASP A 175 -8.47 16.01 8.69
C ASP A 175 -9.97 16.14 8.90
N TYR A 176 -10.35 16.84 9.97
CA TYR A 176 -11.74 17.19 10.20
C TYR A 176 -12.18 18.03 9.00
N ALA A 177 -13.24 17.58 8.33
CA ALA A 177 -13.83 18.39 7.28
C ALA A 177 -14.21 19.73 7.90
N LEU A 178 -13.64 20.82 7.38
CA LEU A 178 -14.23 22.14 7.60
C LEU A 178 -15.64 22.04 7.00
N GLU A 179 -16.66 22.17 7.84
CA GLU A 179 -18.03 22.34 7.37
C GLU A 179 -18.02 23.50 6.37
N ASN A 180 -18.35 23.19 5.12
CA ASN A 180 -18.67 24.21 4.10
C ASN A 180 -20.17 24.45 4.12
#